data_AF-A0A1N7QQE3-F1
#
_entry.id   AF-A0A1N7QQE3-F1
#
_cell.length_a   1.000
_cell.length_b   1.000
_cell.length_c   1.000
_cell.angle_alpha   90.00
_cell.angle_beta   90.00
_cell.angle_gamma   90.00
#
_symmetry.space_group_name_H-M   'P 1'
#
loop_
_entity.id
_entity.type
_entity.pdbx_description
1 polymer ?
#
loop_
_entity_poly.entity_id
_entity_poly.type
_entity_poly.pdbx_seq_one_letter_code
_entity_poly.pdbx_strand_id
1 'polypeptide(L)'
;MDTQKNVLEKLSDHELEQYIKPDSKFVPEATQYAYEILQSRGRVFTNEEKERIHSNISKTEENETIILHPNYTKASNLIYLSGAVGIGCLIWTYEQLDSELAIFISTAVLAAVFGVGYMIGKGNEVAKYFFIILFILGLAGIPALVANLIINPVLGIMNILQFILQAWAIVLLVKIPKNKKA
;
A
#
# COMPACT_ATOMS: atom_id res chain seq x y z
N MET A 1 -10.43 8.01 -18.39
CA MET A 1 -10.81 7.02 -19.42
C MET A 1 -9.62 6.11 -19.61
N ASP A 2 -9.84 4.80 -19.51
CA ASP A 2 -8.77 3.83 -19.66
C ASP A 2 -8.29 3.77 -21.11
N THR A 3 -7.00 4.01 -21.34
CA THR A 3 -6.39 4.01 -22.67
C THR A 3 -6.51 2.66 -23.37
N GLN A 4 -6.57 1.55 -22.62
CA GLN A 4 -6.65 0.21 -23.21
C GLN A 4 -8.04 -0.10 -23.76
N LYS A 5 -9.10 0.30 -23.04
CA LYS A 5 -10.49 0.12 -23.47
C LYS A 5 -10.78 0.84 -24.80
N ASN A 6 -10.29 2.07 -24.96
CA ASN A 6 -10.44 2.84 -26.22
C ASN A 6 -9.76 2.20 -27.43
N VAL A 7 -8.71 1.40 -27.22
CA VAL A 7 -8.04 0.66 -28.32
C VAL A 7 -8.86 -0.57 -28.69
N LEU A 8 -9.35 -1.31 -27.70
CA LEU A 8 -10.20 -2.50 -27.90
C LEU A 8 -11.56 -2.14 -28.52
N GLU A 9 -12.13 -0.98 -28.21
CA GLU A 9 -13.38 -0.50 -28.82
C GLU A 9 -13.27 -0.26 -30.33
N LYS A 10 -12.06 -0.16 -30.89
CA LYS A 10 -11.84 -0.02 -32.34
C LYS A 10 -11.74 -1.36 -33.06
N LEU A 11 -11.60 -2.47 -32.31
CA LEU A 11 -11.52 -3.81 -32.89
C LEU A 11 -12.90 -4.30 -33.34
N SER A 12 -12.90 -5.18 -34.34
CA SER A 12 -14.09 -5.88 -34.79
C SER A 12 -14.54 -6.94 -33.77
N ASP A 13 -15.80 -7.37 -33.84
CA ASP A 13 -16.34 -8.39 -32.94
C ASP A 13 -15.55 -9.71 -33.04
N HIS A 14 -15.15 -10.08 -34.25
CA HIS A 14 -14.32 -11.28 -34.50
C HIS A 14 -12.93 -11.20 -33.83
N GLU A 15 -12.34 -10.00 -33.77
CA GLU A 15 -11.06 -9.79 -33.09
C GLU A 15 -11.23 -9.80 -31.57
N LEU A 16 -12.29 -9.19 -31.05
CA LEU A 16 -12.61 -9.19 -29.62
C LEU A 16 -12.93 -10.60 -29.10
N GLU A 17 -13.52 -11.46 -29.94
CA GLU A 17 -13.75 -12.86 -29.57
C GLU A 17 -12.46 -13.63 -29.25
N GLN A 18 -11.32 -13.26 -29.84
CA GLN A 18 -10.04 -13.90 -29.54
C GLN A 18 -9.62 -13.70 -28.08
N TYR A 19 -10.06 -12.61 -27.44
CA TYR A 19 -9.71 -12.27 -26.06
C TYR A 19 -10.43 -13.13 -25.03
N ILE A 20 -11.62 -13.64 -25.37
CA ILE A 20 -12.50 -14.41 -24.47
C ILE A 20 -12.50 -15.92 -24.75
N LYS A 21 -11.62 -16.38 -25.65
CA LYS A 21 -11.46 -17.81 -25.95
C LYS A 21 -10.93 -18.58 -24.73
N PRO A 22 -11.26 -19.87 -24.59
CA PRO A 22 -10.79 -20.70 -23.48
C PRO A 22 -9.27 -20.78 -23.36
N ASP A 23 -8.55 -20.68 -24.48
CA ASP A 23 -7.09 -20.72 -24.62
C ASP A 23 -6.45 -19.34 -24.80
N SER A 24 -7.20 -18.28 -24.50
CA SER A 24 -6.75 -16.89 -24.59
C SER A 24 -5.47 -16.67 -23.76
N LYS A 25 -4.45 -16.08 -24.41
CA LYS A 25 -3.19 -15.66 -23.77
C LYS A 25 -3.21 -14.19 -23.37
N PHE A 26 -4.35 -13.53 -23.50
CA PHE A 26 -4.49 -12.10 -23.24
C PHE A 26 -4.65 -11.83 -21.74
N VAL A 27 -4.27 -10.62 -21.32
CA VAL A 27 -4.34 -10.20 -19.91
C VAL A 27 -5.80 -10.11 -19.43
N PRO A 28 -6.06 -10.24 -18.12
CA PRO A 28 -7.42 -10.35 -17.57
C PRO A 28 -8.22 -9.08 -17.79
N GLU A 29 -7.57 -7.92 -17.60
CA GLU A 29 -8.16 -6.61 -17.82
C GLU A 29 -8.62 -6.43 -19.27
N ALA A 30 -7.78 -6.80 -20.25
CA ALA A 30 -8.16 -6.79 -21.66
C ALA A 30 -9.28 -7.79 -21.98
N THR A 31 -9.30 -8.95 -21.32
CA THR A 31 -10.35 -9.95 -21.44
C THR A 31 -11.68 -9.45 -20.91
N GLN A 32 -11.66 -8.74 -19.77
CA GLN A 32 -12.84 -8.10 -19.19
C GLN A 32 -13.36 -6.99 -20.10
N TYR A 33 -12.49 -6.11 -20.60
CA TYR A 33 -12.91 -5.05 -21.53
C TYR A 33 -13.49 -5.63 -22.83
N ALA A 34 -12.88 -6.68 -23.40
CA ALA A 34 -13.43 -7.33 -24.58
C ALA A 34 -14.81 -7.96 -24.32
N TYR A 35 -15.01 -8.60 -23.15
CA TYR A 35 -16.30 -9.14 -22.73
C TYR A 35 -17.38 -8.05 -22.62
N GLU A 36 -17.07 -6.94 -21.96
CA GLU A 36 -17.99 -5.78 -21.82
C GLU A 36 -18.36 -5.17 -23.17
N ILE A 37 -17.36 -4.98 -24.05
CA ILE A 37 -17.58 -4.39 -25.38
C ILE A 37 -18.47 -5.31 -26.22
N LEU A 38 -18.20 -6.62 -26.26
CA LEU A 38 -19.03 -7.58 -26.98
C LEU A 38 -20.47 -7.61 -26.45
N GLN A 39 -20.65 -7.56 -25.13
CA GLN A 39 -21.98 -7.47 -24.52
C GLN A 39 -22.71 -6.18 -24.92
N SER A 40 -22.00 -5.04 -24.93
CA SER A 40 -22.57 -3.75 -25.34
C SER A 40 -22.97 -3.70 -26.82
N ARG A 41 -22.28 -4.48 -27.66
CA ARG A 41 -22.59 -4.64 -29.10
C ARG A 41 -23.69 -5.67 -29.39
N GLY A 42 -24.28 -6.25 -28.35
CA GLY A 42 -25.43 -7.15 -28.47
C GLY A 42 -25.08 -8.63 -28.58
N ARG A 43 -23.82 -9.02 -28.36
CA ARG A 43 -23.45 -10.44 -28.30
C ARG A 43 -24.03 -11.06 -27.03
N VAL A 44 -24.76 -12.16 -27.20
CA VAL A 44 -25.34 -12.93 -26.09
C VAL A 44 -24.38 -14.05 -25.71
N PHE A 45 -24.08 -14.16 -24.42
CA PHE A 45 -23.23 -15.20 -23.85
C PHE A 45 -24.08 -16.26 -23.14
N THR A 46 -23.73 -17.54 -23.30
CA THR A 46 -24.36 -18.60 -22.50
C THR A 46 -23.90 -18.51 -21.04
N ASN A 47 -24.63 -19.15 -20.13
CA ASN A 47 -24.26 -19.15 -18.72
C ASN A 47 -22.90 -19.83 -18.50
N GLU A 48 -22.59 -20.90 -19.24
CA GLU A 48 -21.31 -21.59 -19.18
C GLU A 48 -20.16 -20.69 -19.67
N GLU A 49 -20.39 -19.89 -20.70
CA GLU A 49 -19.39 -18.94 -21.20
C GLU A 49 -19.12 -17.83 -20.20
N LYS A 50 -20.17 -17.29 -19.56
CA LYS A 50 -20.03 -16.26 -18.52
C LYS A 50 -19.22 -16.79 -17.34
N GLU A 51 -19.59 -17.95 -16.82
CA GLU A 51 -18.88 -18.58 -15.70
C GLU A 51 -17.41 -18.85 -16.04
N ARG A 52 -17.13 -19.36 -17.25
CA ARG A 52 -15.76 -19.57 -17.72
C ARG A 52 -14.97 -18.27 -17.79
N ILE A 53 -15.52 -17.24 -18.44
CA ILE A 53 -14.86 -15.93 -18.62
C ILE A 53 -14.59 -15.29 -17.26
N HIS A 54 -15.58 -15.27 -16.36
CA HIS A 54 -15.40 -14.75 -15.00
C HIS A 54 -14.36 -15.55 -14.22
N SER A 55 -14.36 -16.90 -14.31
CA SER A 55 -13.35 -17.72 -13.62
C SER A 55 -11.92 -17.48 -14.12
N ASN A 56 -11.74 -17.17 -15.42
CA ASN A 56 -10.44 -16.89 -16.02
C ASN A 56 -9.93 -15.49 -15.66
N ILE A 57 -10.83 -14.50 -15.63
CA ILE A 57 -10.53 -13.14 -15.16
C ILE A 57 -10.09 -13.21 -13.69
N SER A 58 -10.85 -13.86 -12.81
CA SER A 58 -10.54 -13.97 -11.38
C SER A 58 -9.26 -14.78 -11.08
N LYS A 59 -9.01 -15.90 -11.79
CA LYS A 59 -7.78 -16.71 -11.61
C LYS A 59 -6.49 -15.98 -11.99
N THR A 60 -6.61 -14.93 -12.79
CA THR A 60 -5.46 -14.24 -13.37
C THR A 60 -5.26 -12.87 -12.73
N GLU A 61 -6.31 -12.21 -12.23
CA GLU A 61 -6.20 -11.11 -11.26
C GLU A 61 -5.48 -11.55 -9.95
N GLU A 62 -5.66 -12.81 -9.51
CA GLU A 62 -4.86 -13.38 -8.43
C GLU A 62 -3.38 -13.63 -8.82
N ASN A 63 -3.06 -13.79 -10.10
CA ASN A 63 -1.69 -13.98 -10.60
C ASN A 63 -0.96 -12.67 -10.93
N GLU A 64 -1.66 -11.54 -10.98
CA GLU A 64 -1.05 -10.19 -10.88
C GLU A 64 -0.87 -9.75 -9.41
N THR A 65 -0.89 -10.69 -8.47
CA THR A 65 -0.16 -10.50 -7.24
C THR A 65 1.32 -10.36 -7.61
N ILE A 66 1.77 -9.11 -7.74
CA ILE A 66 3.17 -8.76 -7.48
C ILE A 66 3.52 -9.58 -6.25
N ILE A 67 4.42 -10.57 -6.36
CA ILE A 67 4.78 -11.44 -5.25
C ILE A 67 5.38 -10.52 -4.18
N LEU A 68 4.50 -10.02 -3.33
CA LEU A 68 4.79 -8.95 -2.40
C LEU A 68 5.59 -9.60 -1.31
N HIS A 69 6.88 -9.25 -1.23
CA HIS A 69 7.74 -9.83 -0.23
C HIS A 69 7.09 -9.63 1.16
N PRO A 70 6.91 -10.67 1.99
CA PRO A 70 6.11 -10.61 3.22
C PRO A 70 6.63 -9.56 4.22
N ASN A 71 7.88 -9.14 4.07
CA ASN A 71 8.47 -8.04 4.84
C ASN A 71 7.79 -6.69 4.58
N TYR A 72 7.14 -6.45 3.45
CA TYR A 72 6.36 -5.23 3.22
C TYR A 72 5.21 -5.12 4.20
N THR A 73 4.39 -6.18 4.29
CA THR A 73 3.26 -6.24 5.22
C THR A 73 3.74 -6.23 6.68
N LYS A 74 4.80 -6.99 7.00
CA LYS A 74 5.37 -6.99 8.36
C LYS A 74 5.90 -5.61 8.77
N ALA A 75 6.61 -4.91 7.87
CA ALA A 75 7.08 -3.56 8.12
C ALA A 75 5.92 -2.58 8.28
N SER A 76 4.91 -2.63 7.41
CA SER A 76 3.70 -1.81 7.52
C SER A 76 3.01 -2.00 8.86
N ASN A 77 2.88 -3.24 9.35
CA ASN A 77 2.23 -3.51 10.64
C ASN A 77 3.01 -2.90 11.82
N LEU A 78 4.35 -2.93 11.77
CA LEU A 78 5.18 -2.26 12.78
C LEU A 78 5.04 -0.74 12.72
N ILE A 79 4.93 -0.17 11.51
CA ILE A 79 4.69 1.26 11.32
C ILE A 79 3.33 1.65 11.91
N TYR A 80 2.27 0.89 11.64
CA TYR A 80 0.95 1.13 12.23
C TYR A 80 0.95 1.00 13.74
N LEU A 81 1.63 -0.01 14.28
CA LEU A 81 1.78 -0.16 15.72
C LEU A 81 2.53 1.04 16.33
N SER A 82 3.58 1.54 15.66
CA SER A 82 4.29 2.74 16.07
C SER A 82 3.40 3.99 16.03
N GLY A 83 2.52 4.10 15.02
CA GLY A 83 1.53 5.17 14.91
C GLY A 83 0.50 5.12 16.04
N ALA A 84 0.03 3.92 16.42
CA ALA A 84 -0.85 3.72 17.56
C ALA A 84 -0.19 4.10 18.88
N VAL A 85 1.09 3.76 19.07
CA VAL A 85 1.88 4.24 20.22
C VAL A 85 1.99 5.76 20.21
N GLY A 86 2.22 6.37 19.04
CA GLY A 86 2.25 7.83 18.88
C GLY A 86 0.93 8.51 19.26
N ILE A 87 -0.22 7.91 18.92
CA ILE A 87 -1.53 8.37 19.40
C ILE A 87 -1.59 8.28 20.94
N GLY A 88 -1.11 7.18 21.52
CA GLY A 88 -0.99 7.03 22.98
C GLY A 88 -0.14 8.12 23.61
N CYS A 89 1.00 8.48 23.01
CA CYS A 89 1.83 9.60 23.44
C CYS A 89 1.05 10.91 23.41
N LEU A 90 0.34 11.21 22.32
CA LEU A 90 -0.45 12.45 22.18
C LEU A 90 -1.56 12.55 23.22
N ILE A 91 -2.23 11.44 23.54
CA ILE A 91 -3.25 11.40 24.60
C ILE A 91 -2.58 11.64 25.96
N TRP A 92 -1.42 11.04 26.22
CA TRP A 92 -0.68 11.24 27.47
C TRP A 92 -0.18 12.68 27.64
N THR A 93 0.20 13.34 26.54
CA THR A 93 0.69 14.72 26.51
C THR A 93 -0.34 15.70 25.95
N TYR A 94 -1.63 15.45 26.18
CA TYR A 94 -2.70 16.29 25.63
C TYR A 94 -2.58 17.77 26.03
N GLU A 95 -1.99 18.06 27.19
CA GLU A 95 -1.71 19.42 27.67
C GLU A 95 -0.76 20.20 26.74
N GLN A 96 0.05 19.51 25.93
CA GLN A 96 0.95 20.11 24.93
C GLN A 96 0.22 20.43 23.60
N LEU A 97 -1.06 20.06 23.48
CA LEU A 97 -1.93 20.43 22.35
C LEU A 97 -2.67 21.74 22.66
N ASP A 98 -1.92 22.73 23.14
CA ASP A 98 -2.43 24.04 23.55
C ASP A 98 -2.57 25.04 22.38
N SER A 99 -1.99 24.71 21.23
CA SER A 99 -1.91 25.55 20.05
C SER A 99 -2.48 24.86 18.81
N GLU A 100 -3.17 25.63 17.95
CA GLU A 100 -3.66 25.16 16.65
C GLU A 100 -2.53 24.57 15.79
N LEU A 101 -1.33 25.17 15.86
CA LEU A 101 -0.15 24.69 15.15
C LEU A 101 0.30 23.32 15.70
N ALA A 102 0.27 23.13 17.02
CA ALA A 102 0.62 21.86 17.65
C ALA A 102 -0.36 20.74 17.25
N ILE A 103 -1.66 21.05 17.21
CA ILE A 103 -2.71 20.12 16.75
C ILE A 103 -2.51 19.77 15.27
N PHE A 104 -2.23 20.77 14.42
CA PHE A 104 -2.00 20.57 13.00
C PHE A 104 -0.77 19.70 12.74
N ILE A 105 0.37 20.00 13.38
CA ILE A 105 1.59 19.20 13.24
C ILE A 105 1.36 17.77 13.72
N SER A 106 0.75 17.58 14.89
CA SER A 106 0.45 16.25 15.42
C SER A 106 -0.42 15.43 14.46
N THR A 107 -1.45 16.06 13.90
CA THR A 107 -2.34 15.44 12.90
C THR A 107 -1.58 15.09 11.62
N ALA A 108 -0.76 16.01 11.10
CA ALA A 108 0.02 15.80 9.89
C ALA A 108 1.05 14.67 10.06
N VAL A 109 1.70 14.58 11.22
CA VAL A 109 2.65 13.51 11.55
C VAL A 109 1.93 12.16 11.62
N LEU A 110 0.78 12.06 12.27
CA LEU A 110 -0.02 10.83 12.28
C LEU A 110 -0.43 10.42 10.86
N ALA A 111 -0.99 11.36 10.08
CA ALA A 111 -1.37 11.10 8.70
C ALA A 111 -0.18 10.62 7.85
N ALA A 112 1.01 11.20 8.04
CA ALA A 112 2.22 10.76 7.37
C ALA A 112 2.62 9.34 7.78
N VAL A 113 2.62 8.99 9.07
CA VAL A 113 2.95 7.64 9.55
C VAL A 113 1.99 6.60 8.99
N PHE A 114 0.69 6.82 9.09
CA PHE A 114 -0.32 5.88 8.57
C PHE A 114 -0.32 5.83 7.04
N GLY A 115 -0.20 6.97 6.36
CA GLY A 115 -0.14 7.04 4.90
C GLY A 115 1.07 6.32 4.32
N VAL A 116 2.24 6.50 4.94
CA VAL A 116 3.46 5.79 4.56
C VAL A 116 3.36 4.30 4.85
N GLY A 117 2.83 3.92 6.03
CA GLY A 117 2.52 2.52 6.36
C GLY A 117 1.66 1.87 5.28
N TYR A 118 0.58 2.52 4.87
CA TYR A 118 -0.33 2.03 3.82
C TYR A 118 0.37 1.84 2.47
N MET A 119 1.14 2.82 2.01
CA MET A 119 1.86 2.70 0.74
C MET A 119 2.90 1.57 0.78
N ILE A 120 3.62 1.44 1.89
CA ILE A 120 4.58 0.34 2.11
C ILE A 120 3.86 -1.01 2.14
N GLY A 121 2.71 -1.11 2.79
CA GLY A 121 1.90 -2.33 2.81
C GLY A 121 1.45 -2.81 1.44
N LYS A 122 1.38 -1.90 0.45
CA LYS A 122 1.11 -2.20 -0.96
C LYS A 122 2.36 -2.48 -1.81
N GLY A 123 3.56 -2.51 -1.21
CA GLY A 123 4.81 -2.78 -1.94
C GLY A 123 5.42 -1.58 -2.65
N ASN A 124 5.05 -0.35 -2.27
CA ASN A 124 5.61 0.84 -2.89
C ASN A 124 7.07 1.06 -2.47
N GLU A 125 8.02 0.83 -3.39
CA GLU A 125 9.46 1.05 -3.17
C GLU A 125 9.81 2.51 -2.87
N VAL A 126 9.11 3.49 -3.46
CA VAL A 126 9.35 4.92 -3.20
C VAL A 126 8.98 5.26 -1.76
N ALA A 127 7.85 4.73 -1.26
CA ALA A 127 7.42 4.93 0.12
C ALA A 127 8.43 4.35 1.12
N LYS A 128 9.08 3.24 0.79
CA LYS A 128 10.19 2.68 1.59
C LYS A 128 11.35 3.66 1.74
N TYR A 129 11.82 4.25 0.64
CA TYR A 129 12.94 5.22 0.71
C TYR A 129 12.52 6.51 1.42
N PHE A 130 11.31 6.99 1.16
CA PHE A 130 10.74 8.14 1.84
C PHE A 130 10.67 7.91 3.37
N PHE A 131 10.20 6.75 3.82
CA PHE A 131 10.16 6.38 5.23
C PHE A 131 11.55 6.37 5.87
N ILE A 132 12.55 5.81 5.19
CA ILE A 132 13.93 5.78 5.69
C ILE A 132 14.49 7.20 5.85
N ILE A 133 14.23 8.09 4.89
CA ILE A 133 14.65 9.50 4.97
C ILE A 133 13.99 10.20 6.16
N LEU A 134 12.67 10.05 6.33
CA LEU A 134 11.95 10.61 7.47
C LEU A 134 12.47 10.07 8.81
N PHE A 135 12.79 8.79 8.89
CA PHE A 135 13.36 8.20 10.10
C PHE A 135 14.74 8.79 10.44
N ILE A 136 15.60 8.98 9.43
CA ILE A 136 16.92 9.60 9.64
C ILE A 136 16.77 11.04 10.12
N LEU A 137 15.86 11.82 9.53
CA LEU A 137 15.50 13.16 10.02
C LEU A 137 15.02 13.12 11.48
N GLY A 138 14.22 12.11 11.82
CA GLY A 138 13.73 11.86 13.19
C GLY A 138 14.83 11.60 14.22
N LEU A 139 16.05 11.18 13.81
CA LEU A 139 17.17 10.99 14.73
C LEU A 139 17.62 12.30 15.39
N ALA A 140 17.32 13.46 14.80
CA ALA A 140 17.54 14.75 15.43
C ALA A 140 16.74 14.92 16.75
N GLY A 141 15.68 14.13 16.94
CA GLY A 141 14.87 14.09 18.16
C GLY A 141 15.43 13.24 19.31
N ILE A 142 16.57 12.55 19.13
CA ILE A 142 17.16 11.70 20.18
C ILE A 142 17.41 12.45 21.50
N PRO A 143 17.93 13.70 21.52
CA PRO A 143 18.10 14.44 22.77
C PRO A 143 16.78 14.62 23.54
N ALA A 144 15.68 14.89 22.83
CA ALA A 144 14.35 15.01 23.44
C ALA A 144 13.86 13.67 24.01
N LEU A 145 14.16 12.56 23.34
CA LEU A 145 13.84 11.21 23.82
C LEU A 145 14.59 10.90 25.14
N VAL A 146 15.87 11.25 25.24
CA VAL A 146 16.65 11.08 26.48
C VAL A 146 16.12 11.98 27.60
N ALA A 147 15.80 13.24 27.29
CA ALA A 147 15.20 14.16 28.26
C ALA A 147 13.86 13.63 28.79
N ASN A 148 13.01 13.09 27.91
CA ASN A 148 11.74 12.49 28.31
C ASN A 148 11.92 11.30 29.24
N LEU A 149 12.96 10.46 29.06
CA LEU A 149 13.21 9.34 29.96
C LEU A 149 13.52 9.76 31.40
N ILE A 150 14.10 10.95 31.57
CA ILE A 150 14.44 11.52 32.88
C ILE A 150 13.24 12.25 33.49
N ILE A 151 12.54 13.08 32.69
CA ILE A 151 11.48 13.98 33.18
C ILE A 151 10.13 13.27 33.27
N ASN A 152 9.78 12.48 32.26
CA ASN A 152 8.52 11.73 32.19
C ASN A 152 8.80 10.30 31.70
N PRO A 153 9.23 9.40 32.60
CA PRO A 153 9.71 8.07 32.24
C PRO A 153 8.71 7.27 31.40
N VAL A 154 7.40 7.41 31.64
CA VAL A 154 6.34 6.75 30.86
C VAL A 154 6.37 7.22 29.41
N LEU A 155 6.39 8.53 29.18
CA LEU A 155 6.54 9.11 27.84
C LEU A 155 7.88 8.71 27.19
N GLY A 156 8.96 8.69 27.96
CA GLY A 156 10.27 8.20 27.50
C GLY A 156 10.21 6.76 26.99
N ILE A 157 9.59 5.85 27.75
CA ILE A 157 9.43 4.43 27.37
C ILE A 157 8.58 4.30 26.10
N MET A 158 7.46 5.04 25.99
CA MET A 158 6.62 5.00 24.79
C MET A 158 7.38 5.50 23.55
N ASN A 159 8.15 6.58 23.67
CA ASN A 159 8.99 7.09 22.58
C ASN A 159 10.08 6.09 22.17
N ILE A 160 10.72 5.43 23.13
CA ILE A 160 11.70 4.36 22.84
C ILE A 160 11.03 3.20 22.11
N LEU A 161 9.85 2.76 22.57
CA LEU A 161 9.09 1.69 21.92
C LEU A 161 8.75 2.07 20.48
N GLN A 162 8.25 3.28 20.25
CA GLN A 162 7.95 3.80 18.92
C GLN A 162 9.19 3.81 18.02
N PHE A 163 10.34 4.27 18.55
CA PHE A 163 11.61 4.28 17.83
C PHE A 163 12.07 2.88 17.43
N ILE A 164 12.01 1.91 18.36
CA ILE A 164 12.40 0.51 18.11
C ILE A 164 11.51 -0.12 17.02
N LEU A 165 10.19 0.12 17.07
CA LEU A 165 9.26 -0.42 16.07
C LEU A 165 9.57 0.11 14.67
N GLN A 166 9.83 1.41 14.54
CA GLN A 166 10.17 2.03 13.26
C GLN A 166 11.54 1.57 12.75
N ALA A 167 12.54 1.44 13.64
CA ALA A 167 13.84 0.90 13.29
C ALA A 167 13.74 -0.55 12.78
N TRP A 168 12.93 -1.38 13.44
CA TRP A 168 12.72 -2.77 13.01
C TRP A 168 11.96 -2.86 11.68
N ALA A 169 11.02 -1.95 11.42
CA ALA A 169 10.37 -1.83 10.12
C ALA A 169 11.40 -1.55 9.01
N ILE A 170 12.36 -0.64 9.22
CA ILE A 170 13.44 -0.36 8.26
C ILE A 170 14.29 -1.60 7.99
N VAL A 171 14.68 -2.34 9.03
CA VAL A 171 15.45 -3.59 8.88
C VAL A 171 14.70 -4.57 7.98
N LEU A 172 13.39 -4.72 8.14
CA LEU A 172 12.58 -5.58 7.28
C LEU A 172 12.53 -5.09 5.83
N LEU A 173 12.40 -3.78 5.61
CA LEU A 173 12.35 -3.17 4.28
C LEU A 173 13.66 -3.26 3.51
N VAL A 174 14.80 -3.15 4.20
CA VAL A 174 16.13 -3.29 3.61
C VAL A 174 16.43 -4.75 3.24
N LYS A 175 15.89 -5.72 3.99
CA LYS A 175 16.00 -7.15 3.66
C LYS A 175 15.26 -7.57 2.40
N ILE A 176 14.40 -6.72 1.85
CA ILE A 176 13.67 -7.01 0.61
C ILE A 176 14.67 -6.98 -0.55
N PRO A 177 14.83 -8.09 -1.30
CA PRO A 177 15.75 -8.13 -2.43
C PRO A 177 15.33 -7.08 -3.46
N LYS A 178 16.30 -6.34 -4.00
CA LYS A 178 16.03 -5.42 -5.12
C LYS A 178 15.47 -6.27 -6.26
N ASN A 179 14.28 -5.90 -6.73
CA ASN A 179 13.67 -6.56 -7.87
C ASN A 179 14.65 -6.41 -9.05
N LYS A 180 15.39 -7.48 -9.37
CA LYS A 180 16.18 -7.53 -10.59
C LYS A 180 15.13 -7.58 -11.69
N LYS A 181 14.86 -6.44 -12.33
CA LYS A 181 14.22 -6.47 -13.64
C LYS A 181 15.07 -7.41 -14.49
N ALA A 182 14.54 -8.60 -14.75
CA ALA A 182 15.08 -9.54 -15.73
C ALA A 182 14.83 -8.98 -17.13
#